data_AF-A0A529U1B7-F1
#
_entry.id   AF-A0A529U1B7-F1
#
_cell.length_a   1.000
_cell.length_b   1.000
_cell.length_c   1.000
_cell.angle_alpha   90.00
_cell.angle_beta   90.00
_cell.angle_gamma   90.00
#
_symmetry.space_group_name_H-M   'P 1'
#
loop_
_entity.id
_entity.type
_entity.pdbx_description
1 polymer ?
#
loop_
_entity_poly.entity_id
_entity_poly.type
_entity_poly.pdbx_seq_one_letter_code
_entity_poly.pdbx_strand_id
1 'polypeptide(L)' 'WTEGKYDMPISELRHEHDDQGVSLRLLESLTENFTTPEGACRSWQALYVGVSQLAEDLIEHIHLENNVLFPRFVVAESRA' A
#
# COMPACT_ATOMS: atom_id res chain seq x y z
N TRP A 1 25.80 -18.74 -1.93
CA TRP A 1 24.47 -18.15 -1.69
C TRP A 1 24.55 -16.71 -2.19
N THR A 2 23.59 -16.26 -2.99
CA THR A 2 23.67 -14.99 -3.74
C THR A 2 23.39 -13.79 -2.84
N GLU A 3 24.45 -13.21 -2.28
CA GLU A 3 24.43 -11.87 -1.66
C GLU A 3 23.84 -10.84 -2.64
N GLY A 4 23.04 -9.89 -2.14
CA GLY A 4 22.53 -8.75 -2.90
C GLY A 4 21.44 -9.03 -3.95
N LYS A 5 20.98 -10.27 -4.11
CA LYS A 5 20.01 -10.63 -5.17
C LYS A 5 18.69 -9.84 -5.11
N TYR A 6 18.27 -9.43 -3.91
CA TYR A 6 16.94 -8.86 -3.68
C TYR A 6 16.93 -7.35 -3.44
N ASP A 7 18.09 -6.71 -3.29
CA ASP A 7 18.14 -5.29 -2.91
C ASP A 7 17.57 -4.38 -4.00
N MET A 8 17.92 -4.64 -5.26
CA MET A 8 17.39 -3.89 -6.39
C MET A 8 15.87 -4.08 -6.54
N PRO A 9 15.32 -5.32 -6.61
CA PRO A 9 13.87 -5.53 -6.63
C PRO A 9 13.13 -4.94 -5.43
N ILE A 10 13.66 -5.06 -4.20
CA ILE A 10 13.04 -4.49 -2.99
C ILE A 10 13.03 -2.96 -3.05
N SER A 11 14.07 -2.35 -3.60
CA SER A 11 14.10 -0.90 -3.83
C SER A 11 13.06 -0.46 -4.84
N GLU A 12 12.86 -1.21 -5.93
CA GLU A 12 11.83 -0.92 -6.94
C GLU A 12 10.43 -1.06 -6.34
N LEU A 13 10.16 -2.14 -5.58
CA LEU A 13 8.87 -2.33 -4.90
C LEU A 13 8.57 -1.21 -3.90
N ARG A 14 9.58 -0.71 -3.16
CA ARG A 14 9.40 0.44 -2.27
C ARG A 14 9.03 1.72 -3.02
N HIS A 15 9.60 1.93 -4.19
CA HIS A 15 9.24 3.06 -5.04
C HIS A 15 7.79 2.92 -5.55
N GLU A 16 7.39 1.72 -5.98
CA GLU A 16 6.01 1.44 -6.36
C GLU A 16 5.02 1.66 -5.19
N HIS A 17 5.41 1.29 -3.96
CA HIS A 17 4.61 1.58 -2.76
C HIS A 17 4.42 3.08 -2.51
N ASP A 18 5.44 3.91 -2.75
CA ASP A 18 5.32 5.36 -2.62
C ASP A 18 4.30 5.92 -3.64
N ASP A 19 4.35 5.45 -4.88
CA ASP A 19 3.41 5.83 -5.95
C ASP A 19 1.98 5.37 -5.64
N GLN A 20 1.81 4.17 -5.08
CA GLN A 20 0.52 3.68 -4.59
C GLN A 20 0.00 4.56 -3.44
N GLY A 21 0.87 4.99 -2.51
CA GLY A 21 0.51 5.93 -1.45
C GLY A 21 0.05 7.29 -1.98
N VAL A 22 0.66 7.81 -3.05
CA VAL A 22 0.16 9.01 -3.76
C VAL A 22 -1.22 8.77 -4.35
N SER A 23 -1.43 7.60 -4.97
CA SER A 23 -2.70 7.24 -5.59
C SER A 23 -3.85 7.11 -4.57
N LEU A 24 -3.57 6.53 -3.40
CA LEU A 24 -4.56 6.44 -2.31
C LEU A 24 -4.96 7.83 -1.79
N ARG A 25 -4.00 8.74 -1.59
CA ARG A 25 -4.32 10.13 -1.18
C ARG A 25 -5.17 10.86 -2.21
N LEU A 26 -4.90 10.65 -3.50
CA LEU A 26 -5.75 11.21 -4.55
C LEU A 26 -7.16 10.62 -4.49
N LEU A 27 -7.29 9.32 -4.27
CA LEU A 27 -8.57 8.63 -4.15
C LEU A 27 -9.39 9.14 -2.95
N GLU A 28 -8.75 9.31 -1.79
CA GLU A 28 -9.36 9.92 -0.60
C GLU A 28 -9.87 11.34 -0.92
N SER A 29 -9.06 12.15 -1.60
CA SER A 29 -9.44 13.52 -1.99
C SER A 29 -10.62 13.55 -2.97
N LEU A 30 -10.67 12.65 -3.94
CA LEU A 30 -11.73 12.61 -4.96
C LEU A 30 -13.07 12.09 -4.41
N THR A 31 -13.02 11.37 -3.29
CA THR A 31 -14.19 10.71 -2.69
C THR A 31 -14.65 11.39 -1.40
N GLU A 32 -14.13 12.58 -1.09
CA GLU A 32 -14.38 13.28 0.18
C GLU A 32 -14.18 12.36 1.39
N ASN A 33 -13.01 11.69 1.43
CA ASN A 33 -12.68 10.68 2.43
C ASN A 33 -13.71 9.53 2.47
N PHE A 34 -14.02 8.98 1.29
CA PHE A 34 -15.01 7.92 1.07
C PHE A 34 -16.41 8.26 1.60
N THR A 35 -16.77 9.55 1.64
CA THR A 35 -18.09 10.02 2.07
C THR A 35 -19.01 10.13 0.87
N THR A 36 -20.12 9.38 0.87
CA THR A 36 -21.12 9.51 -0.19
C THR A 36 -22.01 10.74 0.01
N PRO A 37 -22.44 11.43 -1.06
CA PRO A 37 -23.40 12.53 -0.96
C PRO A 37 -24.79 12.05 -0.51
N GLU A 38 -25.61 13.00 -0.07
CA GLU A 38 -27.01 12.73 0.27
C GLU A 38 -27.76 12.12 -0.94
N GLY A 39 -28.55 11.08 -0.68
CA GLY A 39 -29.33 10.41 -1.72
C GLY A 39 -28.53 9.45 -2.61
N ALA A 40 -27.24 9.20 -2.32
CA ALA A 40 -26.46 8.19 -3.04
C ALA A 40 -27.17 6.82 -3.02
N CYS A 41 -27.23 6.16 -4.18
CA CYS A 41 -27.86 4.85 -4.28
C CYS A 41 -27.03 3.78 -3.54
N ARG A 42 -27.67 2.64 -3.24
CA ARG A 42 -27.04 1.55 -2.46
C ARG A 42 -25.73 1.04 -3.07
N SER A 43 -25.61 1.00 -4.39
CA SER A 43 -24.39 0.53 -5.05
C SER A 43 -23.23 1.52 -4.90
N TRP A 44 -23.51 2.83 -4.85
CA TRP A 44 -22.47 3.83 -4.58
C TRP A 44 -22.02 3.74 -3.12
N GLN A 45 -22.95 3.65 -2.17
CA GLN A 45 -22.61 3.45 -0.76
C GLN A 45 -21.73 2.20 -0.56
N ALA A 46 -22.11 1.07 -1.17
CA ALA A 46 -21.31 -0.15 -1.12
C ALA A 46 -19.94 0.00 -1.78
N LEU A 47 -19.85 0.74 -2.89
CA LEU A 47 -18.58 1.05 -3.55
C LEU A 47 -17.64 1.80 -2.60
N TYR A 48 -18.10 2.87 -1.95
CA TYR A 48 -17.24 3.68 -1.08
C TYR A 48 -16.80 2.92 0.18
N VAL A 49 -17.66 2.08 0.74
CA VAL A 49 -17.27 1.14 1.82
C VAL A 49 -16.15 0.20 1.34
N GLY A 50 -16.31 -0.41 0.17
CA GLY A 50 -15.31 -1.33 -0.38
C GLY A 50 -14.00 -0.64 -0.73
N VAL A 51 -14.05 0.60 -1.23
CA VAL A 51 -12.85 1.38 -1.55
C VAL A 51 -12.11 1.81 -0.28
N SER A 52 -12.82 2.20 0.79
CA SER A 52 -12.20 2.48 2.09
C SER A 52 -11.47 1.25 2.62
N GLN A 53 -12.11 0.08 2.56
CA GLN A 53 -11.49 -1.18 3.00
C GLN A 53 -10.24 -1.51 2.16
N LEU A 54 -10.32 -1.35 0.83
CA LEU A 54 -9.18 -1.56 -0.05
C LEU A 54 -7.99 -0.64 0.31
N ALA A 55 -8.26 0.63 0.62
CA ALA A 55 -7.23 1.58 1.01
C ALA A 55 -6.55 1.17 2.33
N GLU A 56 -7.35 0.80 3.33
CA GLU A 56 -6.85 0.30 4.62
C GLU A 56 -6.00 -0.96 4.46
N ASP A 57 -6.51 -1.95 3.71
CA ASP A 57 -5.82 -3.22 3.46
C ASP A 57 -4.50 -3.01 2.71
N LEU A 58 -4.48 -2.10 1.72
CA LEU A 58 -3.28 -1.81 0.95
C LEU A 58 -2.22 -1.10 1.81
N ILE A 59 -2.63 -0.20 2.70
CA ILE A 59 -1.72 0.44 3.66
C ILE A 59 -1.12 -0.62 4.60
N GLU A 60 -1.94 -1.52 5.14
CA GLU A 60 -1.46 -2.62 5.99
C GLU A 60 -0.49 -3.54 5.22
N HIS A 61 -0.84 -3.91 3.99
CA HIS A 61 0.02 -4.70 3.10
C HIS A 61 1.39 -4.05 2.92
N ILE A 62 1.42 -2.77 2.51
CA ILE A 62 2.68 -2.01 2.32
C ILE A 62 3.48 -1.97 3.63
N HIS A 63 2.82 -1.79 4.77
CA HIS A 63 3.49 -1.79 6.07
C HIS A 63 4.12 -3.15 6.41
N LEU A 64 3.41 -4.25 6.18
CA LEU A 64 3.92 -5.60 6.39
C LEU A 64 5.11 -5.88 5.49
N GLU A 65 5.04 -5.49 4.22
CA GLU A 65 6.15 -5.69 3.29
C GLU A 65 7.36 -4.84 3.66
N ASN A 66 7.19 -3.53 3.78
CA ASN A 66 8.29 -2.58 4.01
C ASN A 66 8.99 -2.77 5.35
N ASN A 67 8.22 -3.07 6.41
CA ASN A 67 8.72 -3.05 7.79
C ASN A 67 8.91 -4.45 8.40
N VAL A 68 8.30 -5.49 7.84
CA VAL A 68 8.40 -6.85 8.39
C VAL A 68 9.07 -7.80 7.40
N LEU A 69 8.65 -7.84 6.14
CA LEU A 69 9.15 -8.78 5.15
C LEU A 69 10.52 -8.37 4.61
N PHE A 70 10.62 -7.21 3.96
CA PHE A 70 11.83 -6.75 3.28
C PHE A 70 13.07 -6.68 4.18
N PRO A 71 12.98 -6.21 5.45
CA PRO A 71 14.15 -6.21 6.34
C PRO A 71 14.78 -7.59 6.53
N ARG A 72 14.01 -8.68 6.42
CA ARG A 72 14.53 -10.06 6.54
C ARG A 72 15.43 -10.47 5.37
N PHE A 73 15.36 -9.76 4.25
CA PHE A 73 16.13 -10.04 3.04
C PHE A 73 17.27 -9.05 2.80
N VAL A 74 17.23 -7.89 3.45
CA VAL A 74 18.31 -6.87 3.40
C VAL A 74 19.35 -7.09 4.51
N VAL A 75 18.97 -7.66 5.67
CA VAL A 75 19.87 -7.84 6.84
C VAL A 75 20.86 -9.02 6.70
N ALA A 76 20.87 -9.73 5.58
CA ALA A 76 21.80 -10.84 5.35
C ALA A 76 23.29 -10.44 5.19
N GLU A 77 23.65 -9.15 5.27
CA GLU A 77 25.04 -8.67 5.14
C GLU A 77 25.78 -8.41 6.47
N SER A 78 25.14 -8.46 7.64
CA SER A 78 25.79 -8.03 8.91
C SER A 78 26.16 -9.15 9.88
N ARG A 79 26.37 -10.38 9.39
CA ARG A 79 26.99 -11.46 10.17
C ARG A 79 28.09 -12.14 9.37
N ALA A 80 29.19 -11.43 9.18
CA ALA A 80 30.52 -11.98 8.93
C ALA A 80 31.51 -11.33 9.90
#